data_AF-A0A945JXS4-F1
#
_entry.id   AF-A0A945JXS4-F1
#
_cell.length_a   1.000
_cell.length_b   1.000
_cell.length_c   1.000
_cell.angle_alpha   90.00
_cell.angle_beta   90.00
_cell.angle_gamma   90.00
#
_symmetry.space_group_name_H-M   'P 1'
#
loop_
_entity.id
_entity.type
_entity.pdbx_description
1 polymer ?
#
loop_
_entity_poly.entity_id
_entity_poly.type
_entity_poly.pdbx_seq_one_letter_code
_entity_poly.pdbx_strand_id
1 'polypeptide(L)'
;MTDLELIVEGVPQKLAPPARREDDEAWVPLDHFAPLVSCVVKQIDAGRQGICREGDAEICIPLSDGDTRNIDGILFGRLGAFAEALELQWHLCDDDALQVGHVAASLGLSIGDRPPEIRLPEDGSTAMVSSEHVIGKPAVFYMWASW
;
A
#
# COMPACT_ATOMS: atom_id res chain seq x y z
N MET A 1 -20.11 -9.87 8.42
CA MET A 1 -19.13 -8.86 7.99
C MET A 1 -18.81 -7.95 9.14
N THR A 2 -17.53 -7.63 9.34
CA THR A 2 -17.04 -6.70 10.37
C THR A 2 -16.47 -5.47 9.68
N ASP A 3 -16.74 -4.28 10.20
CA ASP A 3 -16.17 -3.04 9.67
C ASP A 3 -14.68 -2.96 10.04
N LEU A 4 -13.86 -2.48 9.12
CA LEU A 4 -12.40 -2.39 9.26
C LEU A 4 -11.95 -0.94 9.29
N GLU A 5 -10.94 -0.65 10.12
CA GLU A 5 -10.16 0.58 10.03
C GLU A 5 -9.19 0.49 8.84
N LEU A 6 -9.28 1.42 7.88
CA LEU A 6 -8.37 1.43 6.75
C LEU A 6 -7.12 2.25 7.08
N ILE A 7 -5.95 1.70 6.82
CA ILE A 7 -4.65 2.40 6.89
C ILE A 7 -4.00 2.29 5.51
N VAL A 8 -3.79 3.42 4.84
CA VAL A 8 -3.11 3.49 3.53
C VAL A 8 -1.76 4.16 3.72
N GLU A 9 -0.68 3.49 3.32
CA GLU A 9 0.70 4.01 3.47
C GLU A 9 1.03 4.45 4.91
N GLY A 10 0.54 3.68 5.89
CA GLY A 10 0.71 3.99 7.32
C GLY A 10 -0.17 5.13 7.85
N VAL A 11 -1.03 5.73 7.00
CA VAL A 11 -1.94 6.82 7.38
C VAL A 11 -3.37 6.29 7.51
N PRO A 12 -4.02 6.46 8.68
CA PRO A 12 -5.43 6.12 8.85
C PRO A 12 -6.33 6.89 7.89
N GLN A 13 -7.22 6.17 7.21
CA GLN A 13 -8.17 6.70 6.24
C GLN A 13 -9.60 6.50 6.74
N LYS A 14 -10.42 7.54 6.62
CA LYS A 14 -11.83 7.46 6.93
C LYS A 14 -12.63 7.14 5.67
N LEU A 15 -12.94 5.86 5.49
CA LEU A 15 -13.89 5.42 4.46
C LEU A 15 -15.33 5.51 4.97
N ALA A 16 -16.23 6.00 4.14
CA ALA A 16 -17.68 6.01 4.39
C ALA A 16 -18.39 5.56 3.11
N PRO A 17 -18.86 4.30 3.03
CA PRO A 17 -18.91 3.28 4.09
C PRO A 17 -17.51 2.71 4.41
N PRO A 18 -17.29 2.04 5.55
CA PRO A 18 -16.00 1.44 5.89
C PRO A 18 -15.68 0.24 5.00
N ALA A 19 -14.39 -0.12 4.92
CA ALA A 19 -13.99 -1.44 4.43
C ALA A 19 -14.54 -2.54 5.36
N ARG A 20 -14.70 -3.76 4.87
CA ARG A 20 -15.30 -4.86 5.62
C ARG A 20 -14.54 -6.16 5.48
N ARG A 21 -14.54 -6.98 6.53
CA ARG A 21 -14.03 -8.35 6.52
C ARG A 21 -15.17 -9.37 6.44
N GLU A 22 -14.98 -10.39 5.61
CA GLU A 22 -15.82 -11.58 5.54
C GLU A 22 -14.97 -12.79 5.17
N ASP A 23 -15.00 -13.86 5.97
CA ASP A 23 -14.28 -15.12 5.71
C ASP A 23 -12.80 -14.94 5.31
N ASP A 24 -12.07 -14.07 6.04
CA ASP A 24 -10.67 -13.66 5.80
C ASP A 24 -10.43 -12.85 4.51
N GLU A 25 -11.48 -12.44 3.82
CA GLU A 25 -11.38 -11.55 2.68
C GLU A 25 -11.67 -10.09 3.09
N ALA A 26 -10.86 -9.17 2.55
CA ALA A 26 -11.07 -7.74 2.66
C ALA A 26 -11.94 -7.25 1.49
N TRP A 27 -13.04 -6.58 1.82
CA TRP A 27 -13.96 -5.95 0.89
C TRP A 27 -13.89 -4.45 1.06
N VAL A 28 -13.60 -3.73 -0.02
CA VAL A 28 -13.47 -2.26 0.00
C VAL A 28 -14.55 -1.61 -0.87
N PRO A 29 -15.13 -0.49 -0.45
CA PRO A 29 -16.06 0.27 -1.28
C PRO A 29 -15.31 0.92 -2.44
N LEU A 30 -15.56 0.46 -3.66
CA LEU A 30 -14.70 0.74 -4.80
C LEU A 30 -14.57 2.24 -5.11
N ASP A 31 -15.68 2.97 -5.14
CA ASP A 31 -15.70 4.40 -5.49
C ASP A 31 -14.97 5.27 -4.47
N HIS A 32 -14.88 4.84 -3.21
CA HIS A 32 -14.20 5.56 -2.14
C HIS A 32 -12.75 5.12 -1.96
N PHE A 33 -12.47 3.84 -2.20
CA PHE A 33 -11.14 3.27 -2.05
C PHE A 33 -10.23 3.57 -3.25
N ALA A 34 -10.73 3.43 -4.48
CA ALA A 34 -9.90 3.56 -5.67
C ALA A 34 -9.12 4.90 -5.73
N PRO A 35 -9.73 6.08 -5.42
CA PRO A 35 -9.00 7.34 -5.41
C PRO A 35 -7.85 7.40 -4.39
N LEU A 36 -7.95 6.67 -3.27
CA LEU A 36 -6.91 6.64 -2.23
C LEU A 36 -5.62 5.96 -2.71
N VAL A 37 -5.73 5.11 -3.72
CA VAL A 37 -4.60 4.37 -4.34
C VAL A 37 -4.35 4.85 -5.78
N SER A 38 -4.72 6.10 -6.09
CA SER A 38 -4.56 6.72 -7.41
C SER A 38 -5.16 5.90 -8.56
N CYS A 39 -6.33 5.32 -8.30
CA CYS A 39 -7.10 4.53 -9.25
C CYS A 39 -8.54 5.08 -9.39
N VAL A 40 -9.21 4.64 -10.45
CA VAL A 40 -10.60 4.99 -10.75
C VAL A 40 -11.41 3.76 -11.10
N VAL A 41 -12.66 3.73 -10.67
CA VAL A 41 -13.62 2.68 -11.05
C VAL A 41 -14.23 3.05 -12.40
N LYS A 42 -14.22 2.13 -13.35
CA LYS A 42 -14.82 2.33 -14.67
C LYS A 42 -15.59 1.09 -15.11
N GLN A 43 -16.65 1.33 -15.87
CA GLN A 43 -17.20 0.26 -16.70
C GLN A 43 -16.25 -0.01 -17.86
N ILE A 44 -15.88 -1.28 -17.98
CA ILE A 44 -15.14 -1.86 -19.09
C ILE A 44 -16.08 -2.80 -19.86
N ASP A 45 -15.58 -3.41 -20.93
CA ASP A 45 -16.35 -4.20 -21.90
C ASP A 45 -17.52 -5.01 -21.33
N ALA A 46 -18.64 -4.98 -22.06
CA ALA A 46 -19.89 -5.67 -21.72
C ALA A 46 -20.53 -5.27 -20.37
N GLY A 47 -20.19 -4.10 -19.82
CA GLY A 47 -20.81 -3.55 -18.60
C GLY A 47 -20.18 -4.06 -17.30
N ARG A 48 -19.05 -4.76 -17.41
CA ARG A 48 -18.27 -5.23 -16.27
C ARG A 48 -17.55 -4.05 -15.62
N GLN A 49 -17.40 -4.07 -14.29
CA GLN A 49 -16.64 -3.05 -13.58
C GLN A 49 -15.15 -3.40 -13.58
N GLY A 50 -14.30 -2.39 -13.65
CA GLY A 50 -12.86 -2.54 -13.54
C GLY A 50 -12.24 -1.40 -12.74
N ILE A 51 -11.07 -1.67 -12.17
CA ILE A 51 -10.25 -0.66 -11.50
C ILE A 51 -9.10 -0.31 -12.43
N CYS A 52 -9.00 0.97 -12.78
CA CYS A 52 -7.97 1.47 -13.69
C CYS A 52 -7.04 2.42 -12.96
N ARG A 53 -5.75 2.37 -13.25
CA ARG A 53 -4.79 3.36 -12.73
C ARG A 53 -5.11 4.74 -13.32
N GLU A 54 -5.09 5.78 -12.50
CA GLU A 54 -5.36 7.14 -12.98
C GLU A 54 -4.22 7.61 -13.89
N GLY A 55 -4.56 8.08 -15.10
CA GLY A 55 -3.59 8.52 -16.10
C GLY A 55 -3.01 7.44 -17.02
N ASP A 56 -3.31 6.16 -16.77
CA ASP A 56 -2.89 5.05 -17.63
C ASP A 56 -4.09 4.17 -18.02
N ALA A 57 -4.61 4.39 -19.23
CA ALA A 57 -5.78 3.68 -19.74
C ALA A 57 -5.47 2.21 -20.13
N GLU A 58 -4.20 1.80 -20.18
CA GLU A 58 -3.81 0.45 -20.57
C GLU A 58 -3.91 -0.55 -19.40
N ILE A 59 -3.89 -0.06 -18.14
CA ILE A 59 -3.95 -0.89 -16.93
C ILE A 59 -5.34 -0.76 -16.29
N CYS A 60 -6.30 -1.52 -16.82
CA CYS A 60 -7.61 -1.72 -16.21
C CYS A 60 -7.78 -3.18 -15.79
N ILE A 61 -7.96 -3.44 -14.50
CA ILE A 61 -8.17 -4.77 -13.95
C ILE A 61 -9.66 -5.10 -13.98
N PRO A 62 -10.11 -6.11 -14.75
CA PRO A 62 -11.51 -6.49 -14.83
C PRO A 62 -11.96 -7.28 -13.59
N LEU A 63 -13.00 -6.81 -12.88
CA LEU A 63 -13.53 -7.50 -11.70
C LEU A 63 -14.58 -8.54 -12.08
N SER A 64 -14.39 -9.81 -11.70
CA SER A 64 -15.26 -10.93 -12.12
C SER A 64 -16.53 -11.04 -11.29
N ASP A 65 -17.43 -11.92 -11.71
CA ASP A 65 -18.51 -12.38 -10.87
C ASP A 65 -17.95 -13.01 -9.59
N GLY A 66 -18.39 -12.50 -8.44
CA GLY A 66 -17.85 -12.88 -7.13
C GLY A 66 -16.71 -11.99 -6.63
N ASP A 67 -16.08 -11.17 -7.48
CA ASP A 67 -15.10 -10.15 -7.04
C ASP A 67 -15.79 -8.83 -6.64
N THR A 68 -17.07 -8.68 -6.97
CA THR A 68 -17.89 -7.52 -6.60
C THR A 68 -19.18 -7.94 -5.94
N ARG A 69 -19.65 -7.11 -5.02
CA ARG A 69 -20.95 -7.25 -4.37
C ARG A 69 -21.57 -5.88 -4.13
N ASN A 70 -22.88 -5.80 -4.28
CA ASN A 70 -23.62 -4.59 -3.94
C ASN A 70 -24.17 -4.74 -2.51
N ILE A 71 -23.83 -3.79 -1.65
CA ILE A 71 -24.25 -3.79 -0.25
C ILE A 71 -24.84 -2.41 0.03
N ASP A 72 -26.12 -2.38 0.39
CA ASP A 72 -26.86 -1.13 0.66
C ASP A 72 -26.77 -0.09 -0.48
N GLY A 73 -26.67 -0.56 -1.74
CA GLY A 73 -26.57 0.30 -2.92
C GLY A 73 -25.13 0.68 -3.30
N ILE A 74 -24.13 0.26 -2.53
CA ILE A 74 -22.72 0.61 -2.73
C ILE A 74 -21.97 -0.59 -3.28
N LEU A 75 -21.14 -0.35 -4.29
CA LEU A 75 -20.34 -1.39 -4.93
C LEU A 75 -19.06 -1.66 -4.12
N PHE A 76 -18.99 -2.83 -3.52
CA PHE A 76 -17.80 -3.34 -2.87
C PHE A 76 -17.04 -4.26 -3.83
N GLY A 77 -15.72 -4.20 -3.75
CA GLY A 77 -14.82 -5.10 -4.45
C GLY A 77 -13.93 -5.86 -3.47
N ARG A 78 -13.68 -7.12 -3.78
CA ARG A 78 -12.74 -7.94 -3.04
C ARG A 78 -11.31 -7.47 -3.32
N LEU A 79 -10.62 -6.98 -2.30
CA LEU A 79 -9.28 -6.39 -2.45
C LEU A 79 -8.29 -7.37 -3.11
N GLY A 80 -8.35 -8.65 -2.72
CA GLY A 80 -7.51 -9.71 -3.30
C GLY A 80 -7.69 -9.95 -4.80
N ALA A 81 -8.79 -9.50 -5.41
CA ALA A 81 -9.03 -9.66 -6.84
C ALA A 81 -8.22 -8.69 -7.72
N PHE A 82 -7.71 -7.59 -7.15
CA PHE A 82 -7.09 -6.53 -7.94
C PHE A 82 -5.83 -5.92 -7.29
N ALA A 83 -5.59 -6.12 -6.00
CA ALA A 83 -4.48 -5.49 -5.29
C ALA A 83 -3.11 -5.80 -5.91
N GLU A 84 -2.82 -7.07 -6.19
CA GLU A 84 -1.54 -7.48 -6.76
C GLU A 84 -1.27 -6.82 -8.12
N ALA A 85 -2.29 -6.80 -8.99
CA ALA A 85 -2.19 -6.19 -10.32
C ALA A 85 -2.06 -4.65 -10.26
N LEU A 86 -2.44 -4.01 -9.16
CA LEU A 86 -2.19 -2.59 -8.88
C LEU A 86 -0.86 -2.34 -8.16
N GLU A 87 -0.05 -3.39 -7.95
CA GLU A 87 1.18 -3.34 -7.16
C GLU A 87 0.90 -2.88 -5.73
N LEU A 88 -0.19 -3.38 -5.14
CA LEU A 88 -0.55 -3.15 -3.75
C LEU A 88 -0.25 -4.40 -2.91
N GLN A 89 0.39 -4.19 -1.76
CA GLN A 89 0.42 -5.15 -0.67
C GLN A 89 -0.65 -4.79 0.36
N TRP A 90 -1.25 -5.80 0.98
CA TRP A 90 -2.22 -5.58 2.03
C TRP A 90 -2.14 -6.64 3.12
N HIS A 91 -2.59 -6.28 4.31
CA HIS A 91 -2.64 -7.16 5.47
C HIS A 91 -3.91 -6.89 6.27
N LEU A 92 -4.62 -7.97 6.62
CA LEU A 92 -5.69 -7.93 7.62
C LEU A 92 -5.07 -8.22 8.99
N CYS A 93 -5.06 -7.22 9.85
CA CYS A 93 -4.58 -7.34 11.21
C CYS A 93 -5.65 -7.98 12.13
N ASP A 94 -5.21 -8.49 13.28
CA ASP A 94 -6.10 -9.08 14.29
C ASP A 94 -6.97 -8.04 15.03
N ASP A 95 -6.62 -6.75 14.95
CA ASP A 95 -7.32 -5.62 15.57
C ASP A 95 -8.35 -4.95 14.65
N ASP A 96 -8.86 -5.69 13.67
CA ASP A 96 -9.81 -5.20 12.65
C ASP A 96 -9.25 -4.02 11.81
N ALA A 97 -7.92 -3.89 11.71
CA ALA A 97 -7.28 -2.97 10.78
C ALA A 97 -6.97 -3.64 9.42
N LEU A 98 -7.24 -2.93 8.33
CA LEU A 98 -6.81 -3.24 6.98
C LEU A 98 -5.66 -2.30 6.60
N GLN A 99 -4.45 -2.84 6.55
CA GLN A 99 -3.28 -2.10 6.07
C GLN A 99 -3.12 -2.33 4.57
N VAL A 100 -2.97 -1.25 3.81
CA VAL A 100 -2.70 -1.26 2.37
C VAL A 100 -1.53 -0.33 2.09
N GLY A 101 -0.62 -0.76 1.23
CA GLY A 101 0.40 0.11 0.68
C GLY A 101 0.83 -0.39 -0.68
N HIS A 102 1.54 0.43 -1.44
CA HIS A 102 2.19 -0.02 -2.65
C HIS A 102 3.31 -0.98 -2.30
N VAL A 103 3.51 -1.98 -3.16
CA VAL A 103 4.74 -2.74 -3.20
C VAL A 103 5.83 -1.74 -3.52
N ALA A 104 6.55 -1.29 -2.48
CA ALA A 104 7.67 -0.41 -2.67
C ALA A 104 8.61 -1.09 -3.68
N ALA A 105 8.93 -0.41 -4.78
CA ALA A 105 10.11 -0.74 -5.57
C ALA A 105 11.31 -0.57 -4.63
N SER A 106 11.64 -1.62 -3.88
CA SER A 106 12.70 -1.71 -2.88
C SER A 106 13.09 -0.36 -2.26
N LEU A 107 12.27 0.18 -1.35
CA LEU A 107 12.71 1.24 -0.42
C LEU A 107 13.62 0.68 0.69
N GLY A 108 14.15 -0.53 0.51
CA GLY A 108 15.07 -1.20 1.41
C GLY A 108 16.25 -1.77 0.63
N LEU A 109 17.43 -1.69 1.23
CA LEU A 109 18.64 -2.33 0.74
C LEU A 109 18.50 -3.84 0.93
N SER A 110 18.73 -4.61 -0.12
CA SER A 110 18.83 -6.06 -0.04
C SER A 110 20.26 -6.49 0.30
N ILE A 111 20.41 -7.73 0.76
CA ILE A 111 21.72 -8.34 1.00
C ILE A 111 22.48 -8.39 -0.32
N GLY A 112 23.64 -7.72 -0.39
CA GLY A 112 24.47 -7.63 -1.58
C GLY A 112 24.37 -6.29 -2.32
N ASP A 113 23.38 -5.46 -1.98
CA ASP A 113 23.27 -4.11 -2.53
C ASP A 113 24.36 -3.20 -1.95
N ARG A 114 24.75 -2.21 -2.77
CA ARG A 114 25.65 -1.16 -2.29
C ARG A 114 24.92 -0.32 -1.25
N PRO A 115 25.46 -0.17 -0.01
CA PRO A 115 24.87 0.72 0.98
C PRO A 115 24.76 2.16 0.44
N PRO A 116 23.71 2.91 0.81
CA PRO A 116 23.51 4.28 0.39
C PRO A 116 24.59 5.16 1.04
N GLU A 117 24.83 6.31 0.42
CA GLU A 117 25.64 7.33 1.08
C GLU A 117 24.83 7.92 2.25
N ILE A 118 25.36 7.79 3.47
CA ILE A 118 24.76 8.34 4.68
C ILE A 118 25.47 9.65 5.01
N ARG A 119 24.71 10.74 5.15
CA ARG A 119 25.21 12.03 5.66
C ARG A 119 24.40 12.43 6.86
N LEU A 120 25.01 12.41 8.04
CA LEU A 120 24.35 12.73 9.31
C LEU A 120 25.17 13.79 10.08
N PRO A 121 24.50 14.66 10.87
CA PRO A 121 25.21 15.54 11.77
C PRO A 121 25.95 14.72 12.84
N GLU A 122 27.17 15.11 13.17
CA GLU A 122 27.92 14.56 14.29
C GLU A 122 27.24 14.97 15.61
N ASP A 123 27.18 14.05 16.57
CA ASP A 123 26.58 14.34 17.88
C ASP A 123 27.29 15.51 18.57
N GLY A 124 26.51 16.47 19.07
CA GLY A 124 27.01 17.70 19.69
C GLY A 124 27.72 18.68 18.74
N SER A 125 27.62 18.51 17.42
CA SER A 125 28.31 19.34 16.42
C SER A 125 27.41 19.66 15.22
N THR A 126 27.74 20.73 14.49
CA THR A 126 27.10 21.07 13.20
C THR A 126 27.85 20.47 12.01
N ALA A 127 28.96 19.78 12.25
CA ALA A 127 29.71 19.09 11.22
C ALA A 127 28.92 17.89 10.68
N MET A 128 28.95 17.72 9.36
CA MET A 128 28.35 16.57 8.70
C MET A 128 29.37 15.44 8.58
N VAL A 129 28.98 14.24 8.99
CA VAL A 129 29.76 13.01 8.79
C VAL A 129 29.13 12.24 7.64
N SER A 130 29.95 11.90 6.64
CA SER A 130 29.57 11.07 5.50
C SER A 130 30.08 9.64 5.67
N SER A 131 29.35 8.62 5.22
CA SER A 131 29.81 7.23 5.17
C SER A 131 30.94 6.96 4.17
N GLU A 132 31.39 7.95 3.40
CA GLU A 132 32.50 7.78 2.45
C GLU A 132 33.81 7.31 3.11
N HIS A 133 34.06 7.70 4.37
CA HIS A 133 35.32 7.37 5.06
C HIS A 133 35.47 5.87 5.39
N VAL A 134 34.38 5.09 5.32
CA VAL A 134 34.38 3.63 5.54
C VAL A 134 34.35 2.81 4.25
N ILE A 135 34.36 3.44 3.06
CA ILE A 135 34.41 2.71 1.79
C ILE A 135 35.67 1.83 1.73
N GLY A 136 35.47 0.56 1.34
CA GLY A 136 36.54 -0.43 1.23
C GLY A 136 36.99 -1.06 2.55
N LYS A 137 36.31 -0.74 3.67
CA LYS A 137 36.56 -1.33 4.98
C LYS A 137 35.30 -2.07 5.47
N PRO A 138 35.42 -3.12 6.29
CA PRO A 138 34.28 -3.66 7.02
C PRO A 138 33.67 -2.56 7.90
N ALA A 139 32.36 -2.35 7.79
CA ALA A 139 31.62 -1.35 8.54
C ALA A 139 30.28 -1.92 9.00
N VAL A 140 29.80 -1.47 10.16
CA VAL A 140 28.48 -1.81 10.70
C VAL A 140 27.72 -0.51 10.90
N PHE A 141 26.56 -0.40 10.27
CA PHE A 141 25.60 0.68 10.50
C PHE A 141 24.45 0.12 11.31
N TYR A 142 24.09 0.80 12.40
CA TYR A 142 22.94 0.45 13.21
C TYR A 142 22.17 1.71 13.54
N MET A 143 20.85 1.58 13.65
CA MET A 143 19.97 2.62 14.15
C MET A 143 19.53 2.22 15.55
N TRP A 144 19.55 3.17 16.47
CA TRP A 144 19.03 2.99 17.82
C TRP A 144 18.08 4.13 18.16
N ALA A 145 16.96 3.78 18.78
CA ALA A 145 16.00 4.74 19.31
C ALA A 145 16.10 4.72 20.84
N SER A 146 16.41 5.86 21.44
CA SER A 146 16.35 6.06 22.88
C SER A 146 14.90 6.41 23.26
N TRP A 147 14.06 5.40 23.39
CA TRP A 147 12.81 5.52 24.14
C TRP A 147 13.08 5.36 25.64
#